data_AF-A0A5C0VET3-F1
#
_entry.id   AF-A0A5C0VET3-F1
#
_cell.length_a   1.000
_cell.length_b   1.000
_cell.length_c   1.000
_cell.angle_alpha   90.00
_cell.angle_beta   90.00
_cell.angle_gamma   90.00
#
_symmetry.space_group_name_H-M   'P 1'
#
loop_
_entity.id
_entity.type
_entity.pdbx_description
1 polymer ?
#
loop_
_entity_poly.entity_id
_entity_poly.type
_entity_poly.pdbx_seq_one_letter_code
_entity_poly.pdbx_strand_id
1 'polypeptide(L)'
;MKKKFIMPMIAVAAISGAVLFSAFKAEGNASSLQYWEYSGNNVATDQMEYQPASAPSCAAGSQVVCTILAEEDPNNPGFPLIAGTALESRIQNKDESNSDVFVRN
;
A
#
# COMPACT_ATOMS: atom_id res chain seq x y z
N MET A 1 -0.31 65.87 -27.60
CA MET A 1 1.13 65.96 -27.27
C MET A 1 1.49 64.86 -26.29
N LYS A 2 2.77 64.43 -26.32
CA LYS A 2 3.48 63.50 -25.42
C LYS A 2 3.48 62.02 -25.84
N LYS A 3 4.35 61.74 -26.83
CA LYS A 3 4.97 60.42 -27.11
C LYS A 3 5.71 59.96 -25.85
N LYS A 4 5.50 58.71 -25.43
CA LYS A 4 6.21 58.10 -24.30
C LYS A 4 7.07 56.93 -24.80
N PHE A 5 8.37 57.23 -24.80
CA PHE A 5 9.56 56.42 -24.53
C PHE A 5 9.57 54.91 -24.79
N ILE A 6 10.51 54.54 -25.67
CA ILE A 6 11.13 53.23 -25.84
C ILE A 6 12.16 53.04 -24.72
N MET A 7 12.19 51.89 -24.04
CA MET A 7 13.35 50.97 -24.00
C MET A 7 13.10 49.75 -23.10
N PRO A 8 13.62 48.57 -23.47
CA PRO A 8 13.24 47.28 -22.91
C PRO A 8 14.11 46.92 -21.70
N MET A 9 13.51 46.34 -20.67
CA MET A 9 14.26 45.63 -19.64
C MET A 9 13.80 44.18 -19.66
N ILE A 10 14.56 43.37 -20.38
CA ILE A 10 14.51 41.92 -20.30
C ILE A 10 15.12 41.54 -18.95
N ALA A 11 14.27 41.26 -17.98
CA ALA A 11 14.65 40.52 -16.79
C ALA A 11 14.35 39.04 -17.06
N VAL A 12 15.35 38.29 -17.52
CA VAL A 12 15.31 36.82 -17.48
C VAL A 12 15.48 36.43 -16.01
N ALA A 13 14.37 36.28 -15.31
CA ALA A 13 14.35 35.47 -14.10
C ALA A 13 14.29 34.01 -14.55
N ALA A 14 15.42 33.32 -14.47
CA ALA A 14 15.46 31.87 -14.49
C ALA A 14 14.71 31.38 -13.24
N ILE A 15 13.41 31.11 -13.38
CA ILE A 15 12.67 30.41 -12.35
C ILE A 15 12.96 28.94 -12.60
N SER A 16 13.97 28.46 -11.86
CA SER A 16 14.33 27.07 -11.67
C SER A 16 13.07 26.21 -11.65
N GLY A 17 13.03 25.20 -12.51
CA GLY A 17 11.89 24.32 -12.70
C GLY A 17 11.38 23.79 -11.37
N ALA A 18 10.24 24.31 -10.92
CA ALA A 18 9.40 23.58 -10.00
C ALA A 18 8.85 22.40 -10.80
N VAL A 19 9.44 21.22 -10.60
CA VAL A 19 8.75 19.97 -10.91
C VAL A 19 7.57 19.96 -9.95
N LEU A 20 6.42 20.44 -10.44
CA LEU A 20 5.15 20.20 -9.79
C LEU A 20 4.94 18.70 -9.89
N PHE A 21 5.39 17.98 -8.87
CA PHE A 21 4.81 16.69 -8.54
C PHE A 21 3.38 16.99 -8.12
N SER A 22 2.49 17.13 -9.10
CA SER A 22 1.08 16.84 -8.90
C SER A 22 1.02 15.37 -8.52
N ALA A 23 1.25 15.09 -7.23
CA ALA A 23 0.71 13.91 -6.59
C ALA A 23 -0.80 14.04 -6.80
N PHE A 24 -1.28 13.39 -7.85
CA PHE A 24 -2.70 13.21 -8.07
C PHE A 24 -3.22 12.65 -6.75
N LYS A 25 -3.96 13.48 -6.01
CA LYS A 25 -4.82 12.99 -4.94
C LYS A 25 -5.85 12.16 -5.69
N ALA A 26 -5.57 10.89 -5.87
CA ALA A 26 -6.50 9.96 -6.45
C ALA A 26 -7.70 9.94 -5.49
N GLU A 27 -8.76 10.65 -5.88
CA GLU A 27 -10.09 10.46 -5.32
C GLU A 27 -10.55 9.08 -5.78
N GLY A 28 -10.04 8.07 -5.10
CA GLY A 28 -10.44 6.69 -5.22
C GLY A 28 -10.41 6.11 -3.83
N ASN A 29 -11.47 5.40 -3.47
CA ASN A 29 -11.43 4.29 -2.52
C ASN A 29 -10.40 3.24 -2.99
N ALA A 30 -9.14 3.61 -3.12
CA ALA A 30 -8.04 2.69 -3.27
C ALA A 30 -7.76 2.23 -1.85
N SER A 31 -8.51 1.22 -1.40
CA SER A 31 -7.99 0.36 -0.35
C SER A 31 -6.58 -0.04 -0.76
N SER A 32 -5.57 0.54 -0.10
CA SER A 32 -4.20 0.26 -0.44
C SER A 32 -3.89 -1.14 0.04
N LEU A 33 -3.84 -2.10 -0.89
CA LEU A 33 -3.30 -3.42 -0.60
C LEU A 33 -1.91 -3.24 -0.01
N GLN A 34 -1.72 -3.79 1.19
CA GLN A 34 -0.47 -3.74 1.93
C GLN A 34 -0.12 -5.16 2.38
N TYR A 35 1.18 -5.41 2.59
CA TYR A 35 1.62 -6.70 3.09
C TYR A 35 1.43 -6.77 4.59
N TRP A 36 1.03 -7.94 5.06
CA TRP A 36 0.81 -8.24 6.46
C TRP A 36 1.54 -9.52 6.83
N GLU A 37 2.38 -9.47 7.85
CA GLU A 37 3.15 -10.60 8.35
C GLU A 37 2.43 -11.28 9.50
N TYR A 38 2.33 -12.60 9.42
CA TYR A 38 1.67 -13.45 10.39
C TYR A 38 2.61 -13.77 11.56
N SER A 39 2.19 -13.42 12.76
CA SER A 39 2.98 -13.62 13.98
C SER A 39 3.12 -15.10 14.39
N GLY A 40 2.20 -15.98 13.95
CA GLY A 40 2.31 -17.42 14.19
C GLY A 40 1.71 -17.94 15.48
N ASN A 41 1.01 -17.11 16.26
CA ASN A 41 0.59 -17.52 17.60
C ASN A 41 -0.77 -18.22 17.61
N ASN A 42 -1.72 -17.79 16.75
CA ASN A 42 -3.08 -18.33 16.71
C ASN A 42 -3.50 -18.92 15.35
N VAL A 43 -4.66 -18.54 14.82
CA VAL A 43 -5.19 -19.01 13.52
C VAL A 43 -4.93 -17.96 12.46
N ALA A 44 -4.52 -18.38 11.26
CA ALA A 44 -4.18 -17.46 10.17
C ALA A 44 -5.38 -16.65 9.62
N THR A 45 -6.61 -16.95 10.03
CA THR A 45 -7.80 -16.16 9.68
C THR A 45 -8.08 -15.05 10.70
N ASP A 46 -7.36 -15.01 11.82
CA ASP A 46 -7.49 -13.94 12.81
C ASP A 46 -6.63 -12.75 12.39
N GLN A 47 -7.26 -11.63 12.07
CA GLN A 47 -6.58 -10.40 11.68
C GLN A 47 -5.65 -9.86 12.77
N MET A 48 -5.91 -10.15 14.05
CA MET A 48 -5.07 -9.69 15.17
C MET A 48 -3.68 -10.35 15.20
N GLU A 49 -3.53 -11.48 14.49
CA GLU A 49 -2.26 -12.18 14.37
C GLU A 49 -1.33 -11.56 13.33
N TYR A 50 -1.78 -10.53 12.64
CA TYR A 50 -1.04 -9.88 11.57
C TYR A 50 -0.50 -8.52 11.98
N GLN A 51 0.68 -8.19 11.45
CA GLN A 51 1.32 -6.89 11.62
C GLN A 51 1.72 -6.34 10.25
N PRO A 52 1.76 -5.00 10.07
CA PRO A 52 2.19 -4.40 8.81
C PRO A 52 3.59 -4.86 8.42
N ALA A 53 3.75 -5.26 7.17
CA ALA A 53 5.02 -5.72 6.61
C ALA A 53 5.43 -4.85 5.42
N SER A 54 6.73 -4.58 5.30
CA SER A 54 7.26 -3.77 4.20
C SER A 54 7.35 -4.54 2.87
N ALA A 55 7.36 -5.87 2.93
CA ALA A 55 7.53 -6.76 1.78
C ALA A 55 6.93 -8.15 2.09
N PRO A 56 6.56 -8.93 1.06
CA PRO A 56 6.18 -10.32 1.26
C PRO A 56 7.41 -11.11 1.73
N SER A 57 7.23 -11.92 2.76
CA SER A 57 8.31 -12.67 3.38
C SER A 57 7.76 -13.92 4.04
N CYS A 58 8.34 -15.07 3.73
CA CYS A 58 8.20 -16.27 4.53
C CYS A 58 9.48 -16.47 5.33
N ALA A 59 9.48 -16.00 6.57
CA ALA A 59 10.56 -16.30 7.50
C ALA A 59 10.64 -17.82 7.73
N ALA A 60 11.85 -18.33 7.95
CA ALA A 60 12.05 -19.75 8.25
C ALA A 60 11.49 -20.09 9.64
N GLY A 61 10.27 -20.64 9.71
CA GLY A 61 9.66 -21.16 10.95
C GLY A 61 8.44 -22.06 10.69
N SER A 62 7.97 -22.82 11.68
CA SER A 62 6.90 -23.86 11.54
C SER A 62 5.50 -23.35 11.12
N GLN A 63 5.38 -22.09 10.71
CA GLN A 63 4.11 -21.50 10.30
C GLN A 63 3.70 -21.98 8.91
N VAL A 64 2.38 -22.09 8.73
CA VAL A 64 1.78 -22.48 7.45
C VAL A 64 1.61 -21.28 6.53
N VAL A 65 1.10 -20.16 7.04
CA VAL A 65 0.95 -18.89 6.33
C VAL A 65 1.95 -17.91 6.92
N CYS A 66 2.70 -17.18 6.11
CA CYS A 66 3.73 -16.27 6.62
C CYS A 66 3.37 -14.81 6.37
N THR A 67 2.97 -14.46 5.14
CA THR A 67 2.50 -13.12 4.80
C THR A 67 1.24 -13.20 3.96
N ILE A 68 0.43 -12.15 4.03
CA ILE A 68 -0.72 -11.95 3.13
C ILE A 68 -0.67 -10.54 2.53
N LEU A 69 -1.27 -10.37 1.35
CA LEU A 69 -1.52 -9.08 0.72
C LEU A 69 -3.00 -8.77 0.88
N ALA A 70 -3.32 -7.78 1.72
CA ALA A 70 -4.69 -7.46 2.06
C ALA A 70 -4.86 -5.95 2.23
N GLU A 71 -6.11 -5.50 2.09
CA GLU A 71 -6.51 -4.14 2.41
C GLU A 71 -6.50 -3.94 3.93
N GLU A 72 -6.44 -2.70 4.42
CA GLU A 72 -6.69 -2.42 5.84
C GLU A 72 -8.19 -2.54 6.15
N ASP A 73 -8.54 -3.15 7.28
CA ASP A 73 -9.93 -3.22 7.73
C ASP A 73 -10.43 -1.80 8.11
N PRO A 74 -11.44 -1.25 7.41
CA PRO A 74 -11.95 0.09 7.71
C PRO A 74 -12.60 0.18 9.10
N ASN A 75 -12.99 -0.95 9.69
CA ASN A 75 -13.56 -1.01 11.04
C ASN A 75 -12.51 -1.34 12.12
N ASN A 76 -11.31 -1.75 11.72
CA ASN A 76 -10.22 -2.11 12.63
C ASN A 76 -8.86 -1.63 12.09
N PRO A 77 -8.55 -0.32 12.22
CA PRO A 77 -7.32 0.25 11.69
C PRO A 77 -6.07 -0.43 12.23
N GLY A 78 -5.07 -0.64 11.37
CA GLY A 78 -3.84 -1.35 11.71
C GLY A 78 -3.94 -2.87 11.63
N PHE A 79 -5.02 -3.41 11.05
CA PHE A 79 -5.19 -4.84 10.80
C PHE A 79 -5.68 -5.11 9.37
N PRO A 80 -5.37 -6.29 8.79
CA PRO A 80 -5.83 -6.66 7.46
C PRO A 80 -7.32 -6.99 7.44
N LEU A 81 -8.00 -6.62 6.36
CA LEU A 81 -9.35 -7.09 6.07
C LEU A 81 -9.31 -8.53 5.55
N ILE A 82 -9.51 -9.51 6.46
CA ILE A 82 -9.53 -10.94 6.13
C ILE A 82 -10.96 -11.50 6.15
N ALA A 83 -11.68 -11.27 7.26
CA ALA A 83 -12.93 -11.96 7.56
C ALA A 83 -14.02 -11.69 6.51
N GLY A 84 -14.69 -12.75 6.06
CA GLY A 84 -15.80 -12.67 5.10
C GLY A 84 -15.36 -12.34 3.67
N THR A 85 -14.06 -12.41 3.37
CA THR A 85 -13.51 -12.15 2.03
C THR A 85 -13.06 -13.43 1.34
N ALA A 86 -12.78 -13.35 0.04
CA ALA A 86 -12.16 -14.47 -0.68
C ALA A 86 -10.74 -14.80 -0.17
N LEU A 87 -10.07 -13.85 0.51
CA LEU A 87 -8.76 -14.05 1.11
C LEU A 87 -8.83 -15.04 2.27
N GLU A 88 -9.88 -15.00 3.09
CA GLU A 88 -10.07 -15.96 4.20
C GLU A 88 -10.10 -17.41 3.68
N SER A 89 -10.89 -17.67 2.63
CA SER A 89 -10.95 -18.99 2.00
C SER A 89 -9.60 -19.43 1.43
N ARG A 90 -8.82 -18.50 0.85
CA ARG A 90 -7.48 -18.82 0.33
C ARG A 90 -6.49 -19.13 1.44
N ILE A 91 -6.51 -18.36 2.54
CA ILE A 91 -5.72 -18.62 3.74
C ILE A 91 -6.03 -20.02 4.29
N GLN A 92 -7.31 -20.37 4.43
CA GLN A 92 -7.75 -21.69 4.94
C GLN A 92 -7.30 -22.84 4.02
N ASN A 93 -7.42 -22.65 2.70
CA ASN A 93 -7.03 -23.64 1.71
C ASN A 93 -5.53 -23.61 1.36
N LYS A 94 -4.76 -22.68 1.93
CA LYS A 94 -3.34 -22.44 1.57
C LYS A 94 -3.15 -22.22 0.07
N ASP A 95 -4.09 -21.50 -0.54
CA ASP A 95 -4.13 -21.24 -1.97
C ASP A 95 -3.25 -20.04 -2.34
N GLU A 96 -2.13 -20.30 -3.01
CA GLU A 96 -1.17 -19.28 -3.46
C GLU A 96 -1.47 -18.75 -4.88
N SER A 97 -2.54 -19.20 -5.53
CA SER A 97 -2.81 -18.93 -6.94
C SER A 97 -2.89 -17.42 -7.28
N ASN A 98 -3.21 -16.57 -6.29
CA ASN A 98 -3.34 -15.12 -6.45
C ASN A 98 -2.13 -14.32 -5.95
N SER A 99 -1.04 -14.98 -5.52
CA SER A 99 0.19 -14.33 -4.99
C SER A 99 -0.06 -13.37 -3.81
N ASP A 100 -1.17 -13.54 -3.12
CA ASP A 100 -1.62 -12.73 -1.99
C ASP A 100 -1.60 -13.50 -0.67
N VAL A 101 -1.40 -14.81 -0.72
CA VAL A 101 -1.11 -15.67 0.42
C VAL A 101 0.24 -16.33 0.15
N PHE A 102 1.16 -16.21 1.11
CA PHE A 102 2.48 -16.81 1.03
C PHE A 102 2.58 -17.91 2.09
N VAL A 103 2.74 -19.16 1.66
CA VAL A 103 2.83 -20.32 2.55
C VAL A 103 4.23 -20.93 2.58
N ARG A 104 4.56 -21.59 3.69
CA ARG A 104 5.79 -22.39 3.80
C ARG A 104 5.45 -23.87 3.61
N ASN A 105 6.16 -24.53 2.70
CA ASN A 105 6.13 -25.99 2.54
C ASN A 105 6.81 -26.73 3.70
#